data_AF-A0A7J2KAU1-F1
#
_entry.id   AF-A0A7J2KAU1-F1
#
_cell.length_a   1.000
_cell.length_b   1.000
_cell.length_c   1.000
_cell.angle_alpha   90.00
_cell.angle_beta   90.00
_cell.angle_gamma   90.00
#
_symmetry.space_group_name_H-M   'P 1'
#
loop_
_entity.id
_entity.type
_entity.pdbx_description
1 polymer ?
#
loop_
_entity_poly.entity_id
_entity_poly.type
_entity_poly.pdbx_seq_one_letter_code
_entity_poly.pdbx_strand_id
1 'polypeptide(L)'
;TILEAYREGIVPLGYVKRPGTDKLLLNYVGREIKETLKVFGGDEELVRTLLAIKILVNGNNKIYYTTPMEYPLNHSLYELYHRYGLRIYYSYSMINPYSRPFRIEVAVDKDTPKDRVEELVEWAVKLSHALTLPGQRYPLPVVIAHEKCRIRRGAAELIYEEILARTVKPSQDKILNALKITLVSEEE
;
A
#
# COMPACT_ATOMS: atom_id res chain seq x y z
N THR A 1 8.16 -11.73 -11.99
CA THR A 1 8.27 -11.27 -10.58
C THR A 1 8.30 -9.74 -10.52
N ILE A 2 8.17 -9.09 -9.35
CA ILE A 2 8.26 -7.62 -9.24
C ILE A 2 9.61 -7.10 -9.78
N LEU A 3 10.69 -7.85 -9.52
CA LEU A 3 12.04 -7.52 -9.97
C LEU A 3 12.20 -7.67 -11.49
N GLU A 4 11.65 -8.74 -12.09
CA GLU A 4 11.62 -8.89 -13.55
C GLU A 4 10.87 -7.74 -14.22
N ALA A 5 9.69 -7.36 -13.70
CA ALA A 5 8.94 -6.23 -14.23
C ALA A 5 9.79 -4.95 -14.23
N TYR A 6 10.49 -4.67 -13.13
CA TYR A 6 11.42 -3.53 -13.06
C TYR A 6 12.52 -3.61 -14.13
N ARG A 7 13.14 -4.78 -14.30
CA ARG A 7 14.21 -5.01 -15.29
C ARG A 7 13.72 -4.91 -16.74
N GLU A 8 12.45 -5.19 -16.99
CA GLU A 8 11.78 -4.99 -18.28
C GLU A 8 11.31 -3.53 -18.49
N GLY A 9 11.59 -2.63 -17.55
CA GLY A 9 11.25 -1.21 -17.63
C GLY A 9 9.88 -0.85 -17.06
N ILE A 10 9.18 -1.78 -16.43
CA ILE A 10 7.91 -1.54 -15.73
C ILE A 10 8.19 -1.19 -14.28
N VAL A 11 7.95 0.06 -13.88
CA VAL A 11 8.19 0.52 -12.51
C VAL A 11 7.02 0.14 -11.60
N PRO A 12 7.20 -0.76 -10.62
CA PRO A 12 6.13 -1.14 -9.70
C PRO A 12 5.94 -0.03 -8.65
N LEU A 13 4.70 0.47 -8.55
CA LEU A 13 4.31 1.52 -7.62
C LEU A 13 3.31 1.01 -6.59
N GLY A 14 3.59 1.24 -5.31
CA GLY A 14 2.65 1.08 -4.21
C GLY A 14 1.99 2.41 -3.84
N TYR A 15 0.67 2.39 -3.64
CA TYR A 15 -0.09 3.53 -3.12
C TYR A 15 -0.78 3.13 -1.81
N VAL A 16 -0.28 3.65 -0.68
CA VAL A 16 -0.84 3.37 0.65
C VAL A 16 -1.75 4.54 1.04
N LYS A 17 -3.06 4.28 1.00
CA LYS A 17 -4.12 5.27 1.30
C LYS A 17 -4.11 5.77 2.74
N ARG A 18 -3.65 4.92 3.67
CA ARG A 18 -3.68 5.14 5.12
C ARG A 18 -2.41 4.55 5.71
N PRO A 19 -1.33 5.33 5.83
CA PRO A 19 -0.14 4.86 6.52
C PRO A 19 -0.38 4.65 8.02
N GLY A 20 -1.51 5.14 8.56
CA GLY A 20 -2.01 4.74 9.87
C GLY A 20 -1.04 5.08 11.00
N THR A 21 -0.80 4.10 11.88
CA THR A 21 0.10 4.21 13.03
C THR A 21 1.53 3.76 12.72
N ASP A 22 1.88 3.60 11.44
CA ASP A 22 3.27 3.31 11.06
C ASP A 22 4.20 4.38 11.64
N LYS A 23 5.41 3.98 12.04
CA LYS A 23 6.39 4.88 12.68
C LYS A 23 7.70 4.94 11.89
N LEU A 24 7.65 4.73 10.57
CA LEU A 24 8.83 4.69 9.72
C LEU A 24 9.55 6.04 9.71
N LEU A 25 8.81 7.12 9.42
CA LEU A 25 9.35 8.48 9.44
C LEU A 25 9.68 8.93 10.85
N LEU A 26 8.81 8.64 11.83
CA LEU A 26 9.06 8.95 13.23
C LEU A 26 10.35 8.30 13.74
N ASN A 27 10.62 7.05 13.39
CA ASN A 27 11.87 6.37 13.78
C ASN A 27 13.09 6.91 13.03
N TYR A 28 12.91 7.38 11.79
CA TYR A 28 13.97 8.01 11.02
C TYR A 28 14.37 9.36 11.63
N VAL A 29 13.39 10.25 11.88
CA VAL A 29 13.62 11.61 12.42
C VAL A 29 13.90 11.59 13.93
N GLY A 30 13.31 10.66 14.67
CA GLY A 30 13.42 10.54 16.12
C GLY A 30 14.80 10.14 16.63
N ARG A 31 15.76 9.88 15.75
CA ARG A 31 17.18 9.77 16.11
C ARG A 31 17.75 11.09 16.65
N GLU A 32 17.19 12.22 16.23
CA GLU A 32 17.73 13.55 16.56
C GLU A 32 16.84 14.35 17.54
N ILE A 33 15.51 14.16 17.52
CA ILE A 33 14.54 15.00 18.26
C ILE A 33 13.44 14.20 18.99
N LYS A 34 13.81 13.07 19.59
CA LYS A 34 12.88 12.05 20.12
C LYS A 34 11.81 12.58 21.07
N GLU A 35 12.14 13.52 21.96
CA GLU A 35 11.19 14.07 22.94
C GLU A 35 10.09 14.91 22.29
N THR A 36 10.44 15.75 21.30
CA THR A 36 9.47 16.58 20.57
C THR A 36 8.50 15.74 19.75
N LEU A 37 8.93 14.57 19.27
CA LEU A 37 8.11 13.70 18.42
C LEU A 37 7.12 12.80 19.19
N LYS A 38 7.23 12.70 20.53
CA LYS A 38 6.33 11.88 21.36
C LYS A 38 4.87 12.33 21.29
N VAL A 39 4.61 13.56 20.88
CA VAL A 39 3.27 14.12 20.70
C VAL A 39 2.50 13.46 19.55
N PHE A 40 3.20 12.84 18.59
CA PHE A 40 2.57 12.22 17.42
C PHE A 40 2.31 10.72 17.66
N GLY A 41 1.09 10.28 17.40
CA GLY A 41 0.71 8.87 17.51
C GLY A 41 1.30 7.97 16.41
N GLY A 42 1.62 8.55 15.24
CA GLY A 42 2.15 7.84 14.08
C GLY A 42 2.56 8.79 12.94
N ASP A 43 3.11 8.22 11.87
CA ASP A 43 3.58 8.94 10.69
C ASP A 43 2.45 9.74 10.03
N GLU A 44 1.21 9.23 10.02
CA GLU A 44 0.05 9.96 9.45
C GLU A 44 -0.12 11.35 10.09
N GLU A 45 0.03 11.45 11.41
CA GLU A 45 -0.15 12.70 12.14
C GLU A 45 1.03 13.66 11.93
N LEU A 46 2.26 13.14 12.02
CA LEU A 46 3.48 13.91 11.76
C LEU A 46 3.46 14.50 10.35
N VAL A 47 3.24 13.65 9.34
CA VAL A 47 3.23 14.04 7.93
C VAL A 47 2.11 15.04 7.67
N ARG A 48 0.90 14.77 8.17
CA ARG A 48 -0.23 15.69 8.01
C ARG A 48 0.13 17.07 8.55
N THR A 49 0.72 17.14 9.74
CA THR A 49 1.11 18.40 10.38
C THR A 49 2.15 19.14 9.55
N LEU A 50 3.25 18.48 9.18
CA LEU A 50 4.35 19.09 8.43
C LEU A 50 3.92 19.54 7.03
N LEU A 51 3.23 18.67 6.28
CA LEU A 51 2.82 18.97 4.91
C LEU A 51 1.67 19.97 4.87
N ALA A 52 0.70 19.91 5.79
CA ALA A 52 -0.38 20.91 5.83
C ALA A 52 0.17 22.31 6.07
N ILE A 53 1.09 22.48 7.03
CA ILE A 53 1.74 23.77 7.28
C ILE A 53 2.47 24.25 6.03
N LYS A 54 3.26 23.38 5.37
CA LYS A 54 4.00 23.77 4.17
C LYS A 54 3.09 24.17 3.01
N ILE A 55 2.00 23.45 2.80
CA ILE A 55 1.03 23.76 1.75
C ILE A 55 0.28 25.07 2.05
N LEU A 56 -0.14 25.28 3.30
CA LEU A 56 -0.84 26.50 3.70
C LEU A 56 0.04 27.75 3.61
N VAL A 57 1.31 27.67 4.02
CA VAL A 57 2.25 28.80 4.02
C VAL A 57 2.68 29.19 2.59
N ASN A 58 2.87 28.21 1.70
CA ASN A 58 3.42 28.46 0.37
C ASN A 58 2.37 28.43 -0.76
N GLY A 59 1.10 28.16 -0.42
CA GLY A 59 0.00 28.00 -1.36
C GLY A 59 -0.04 26.63 -2.05
N ASN A 60 -1.16 26.34 -2.72
CA ASN A 60 -1.44 25.06 -3.39
C ASN A 60 -0.76 24.88 -4.77
N ASN A 61 0.20 25.73 -5.14
CA ASN A 61 0.83 25.67 -6.47
C ASN A 61 2.00 24.67 -6.55
N LYS A 62 2.38 24.03 -5.45
CA LYS A 62 3.50 23.09 -5.39
C LYS A 62 3.08 21.79 -4.73
N ILE A 63 3.68 20.70 -5.21
CA ILE A 63 3.55 19.38 -4.59
C ILE A 63 4.65 19.22 -3.55
N TYR A 64 4.28 18.83 -2.35
CA TYR A 64 5.20 18.59 -1.24
C TYR A 64 5.20 17.11 -0.88
N TYR A 65 6.39 16.56 -0.73
CA TYR A 65 6.61 15.19 -0.34
C TYR A 65 7.89 15.07 0.51
N THR A 66 8.01 14.01 1.30
CA THR A 66 9.22 13.76 2.08
C THR A 66 10.34 13.23 1.20
N THR A 67 11.59 13.45 1.59
CA THR A 67 12.74 12.80 0.93
C THR A 67 12.52 11.28 0.86
N PRO A 68 12.80 10.64 -0.29
CA PRO A 68 12.70 9.19 -0.42
C PRO A 68 13.59 8.47 0.61
N MET A 69 13.04 7.48 1.29
CA MET A 69 13.74 6.67 2.28
C MET A 69 13.60 5.20 1.91
N GLU A 70 14.64 4.41 2.14
CA GLU A 70 14.54 2.95 1.99
C GLU A 70 13.71 2.36 3.14
N TYR A 71 12.85 1.40 2.82
CA TYR A 71 12.05 0.70 3.80
C TYR A 71 12.97 -0.09 4.77
N PRO A 72 12.80 0.04 6.10
CA PRO A 72 13.66 -0.66 7.05
C PRO A 72 13.48 -2.18 7.01
N LEU A 73 14.56 -2.91 7.31
CA LEU A 73 14.61 -4.37 7.35
C LEU A 73 14.05 -4.96 8.66
N ASN A 74 13.04 -4.35 9.24
CA ASN A 74 12.38 -4.84 10.48
C ASN A 74 11.05 -5.53 10.20
N HIS A 75 10.76 -5.81 8.93
CA HIS A 75 9.53 -6.44 8.48
C HIS A 75 9.88 -7.57 7.52
N SER A 76 9.45 -8.78 7.84
CA SER A 76 9.84 -10.04 7.18
C SER A 76 9.66 -10.02 5.66
N LEU A 77 8.60 -9.39 5.16
CA LEU A 77 8.36 -9.23 3.72
C LEU A 77 9.43 -8.37 3.02
N TYR A 78 9.86 -7.27 3.64
CA TYR A 78 10.86 -6.37 3.06
C TYR A 78 12.26 -6.95 3.18
N GLU A 79 12.55 -7.71 4.24
CA GLU A 79 13.75 -8.53 4.34
C GLU A 79 13.81 -9.56 3.20
N LEU A 80 12.68 -10.17 2.86
CA LEU A 80 12.60 -11.10 1.72
C LEU A 80 12.91 -10.38 0.40
N TYR A 81 12.26 -9.24 0.13
CA TYR A 81 12.53 -8.43 -1.06
C TYR A 81 14.01 -8.04 -1.16
N HIS A 82 14.57 -7.54 -0.07
CA HIS A 82 15.97 -7.16 0.03
C HIS A 82 16.91 -8.33 -0.30
N ARG A 83 16.65 -9.53 0.23
CA ARG A 83 17.45 -10.74 -0.07
C ARG A 83 17.44 -11.12 -1.55
N TYR A 84 16.32 -10.91 -2.24
CA TYR A 84 16.20 -11.15 -3.68
C TYR A 84 16.67 -9.98 -4.55
N GLY A 85 17.28 -8.95 -3.97
CA GLY A 85 17.83 -7.82 -4.72
C GLY A 85 16.79 -6.77 -5.10
N LEU A 86 15.62 -6.76 -4.46
CA LEU A 86 14.60 -5.72 -4.62
C LEU A 86 14.63 -4.77 -3.43
N ARG A 87 14.81 -3.47 -3.70
CA ARG A 87 14.78 -2.39 -2.72
C ARG A 87 13.45 -1.67 -2.81
N ILE A 88 12.83 -1.38 -1.67
CA ILE A 88 11.60 -0.57 -1.63
C ILE A 88 11.93 0.78 -1.03
N TYR A 89 11.65 1.85 -1.76
CA TYR A 89 11.74 3.21 -1.27
C TYR A 89 10.36 3.78 -1.07
N TYR A 90 10.21 4.63 -0.07
CA TYR A 90 8.93 5.27 0.21
C TYR A 90 9.08 6.78 0.41
N SER A 91 7.99 7.48 0.11
CA SER A 91 7.83 8.90 0.38
C SER A 91 6.39 9.21 0.74
N TYR A 92 6.20 10.16 1.64
CA TYR A 92 4.90 10.63 2.04
C TYR A 92 4.53 11.91 1.31
N SER A 93 3.28 12.03 0.87
CA SER A 93 2.74 13.20 0.19
C SER A 93 1.28 13.42 0.59
N MET A 94 0.73 14.57 0.21
CA MET A 94 -0.65 14.94 0.48
C MET A 94 -1.22 15.76 -0.68
N ILE A 95 -2.47 15.50 -1.08
CA ILE A 95 -3.10 16.14 -2.25
C ILE A 95 -3.38 17.62 -1.99
N ASN A 96 -3.91 17.91 -0.79
CA ASN A 96 -4.26 19.25 -0.33
C ASN A 96 -4.21 19.30 1.20
N PRO A 97 -4.22 20.48 1.85
CA PRO A 97 -3.98 20.58 3.30
C PRO A 97 -5.07 19.94 4.17
N TYR A 98 -6.24 19.63 3.59
CA TYR A 98 -7.38 19.01 4.28
C TYR A 98 -7.51 17.50 3.99
N SER A 99 -6.75 17.00 3.02
CA SER A 99 -6.71 15.57 2.69
C SER A 99 -5.89 14.79 3.71
N ARG A 100 -6.05 13.46 3.71
CA ARG A 100 -5.15 12.60 4.47
C ARG A 100 -3.85 12.41 3.69
N PRO A 101 -2.70 12.32 4.37
CA PRO A 101 -1.48 11.91 3.72
C PRO A 101 -1.57 10.50 3.15
N PHE A 102 -0.83 10.26 2.08
CA PHE A 102 -0.61 8.94 1.49
C PHE A 102 0.90 8.64 1.44
N ARG A 103 1.24 7.36 1.40
CA ARG A 103 2.62 6.90 1.15
C ARG A 103 2.71 6.30 -0.24
N ILE A 104 3.68 6.76 -1.01
CA ILE A 104 4.11 6.14 -2.25
C ILE A 104 5.26 5.22 -1.94
N GLU A 105 5.23 4.04 -2.54
CA GLU A 105 6.31 3.06 -2.50
C GLU A 105 6.78 2.78 -3.93
N VAL A 106 8.09 2.72 -4.14
CA VAL A 106 8.71 2.41 -5.43
C VAL A 106 9.63 1.22 -5.22
N ALA A 107 9.39 0.16 -5.97
CA ALA A 107 10.24 -1.02 -5.97
C ALA A 107 11.29 -0.90 -7.08
N VAL A 108 12.57 -1.08 -6.73
CA VAL A 108 13.69 -0.95 -7.67
C VAL A 108 14.69 -2.09 -7.48
N ASP A 109 15.50 -2.36 -8.50
CA ASP A 109 16.64 -3.28 -8.37
C ASP A 109 17.69 -2.70 -7.40
N LYS A 110 18.38 -3.56 -6.66
CA LYS A 110 19.43 -3.19 -5.69
C LYS A 110 20.54 -2.30 -6.26
N ASP A 111 20.80 -2.40 -7.56
CA ASP A 111 21.87 -1.67 -8.23
C ASP A 111 21.37 -0.34 -8.84
N THR A 112 20.11 0.02 -8.58
CA THR A 112 19.51 1.28 -9.05
C THR A 112 20.19 2.48 -8.37
N PRO A 113 20.73 3.45 -9.15
CA PRO A 113 21.34 4.65 -8.57
C PRO A 113 20.34 5.50 -7.78
N LYS A 114 20.82 6.15 -6.72
CA LYS A 114 19.98 6.98 -5.84
C LYS A 114 19.23 8.08 -6.61
N ASP A 115 19.89 8.76 -7.53
CA ASP A 115 19.26 9.83 -8.33
C ASP A 115 18.08 9.31 -9.16
N ARG A 116 18.19 8.08 -9.67
CA ARG A 116 17.10 7.42 -10.39
C ARG A 116 15.95 7.06 -9.46
N VAL A 117 16.23 6.64 -8.23
CA VAL A 117 15.19 6.41 -7.22
C VAL A 117 14.45 7.70 -6.90
N GLU A 118 15.17 8.80 -6.70
CA GLU A 118 14.58 10.11 -6.42
C GLU A 118 13.68 10.58 -7.56
N GLU A 119 14.13 10.44 -8.82
CA GLU A 119 13.35 10.73 -10.01
C GLU A 119 12.07 9.88 -10.09
N LEU A 120 12.16 8.57 -9.85
CA LEU A 120 11.02 7.67 -9.91
C LEU A 120 9.98 7.98 -8.82
N VAL A 121 10.43 8.33 -7.60
CA VAL A 121 9.53 8.72 -6.51
C VAL A 121 8.86 10.05 -6.81
N GLU A 122 9.61 11.05 -7.29
CA GLU A 122 9.05 12.33 -7.70
C GLU A 122 8.00 12.14 -8.81
N TRP A 123 8.31 11.33 -9.82
CA TRP A 123 7.40 10.99 -10.90
C TRP A 123 6.12 10.31 -10.37
N ALA A 124 6.25 9.32 -9.48
CA ALA A 124 5.12 8.61 -8.90
C ALA A 124 4.21 9.52 -8.04
N VAL A 125 4.81 10.46 -7.31
CA VAL A 125 4.07 11.47 -6.54
C VAL A 125 3.31 12.40 -7.50
N LYS A 126 3.98 12.96 -8.52
CA LYS A 126 3.33 13.82 -9.53
C LYS A 126 2.19 13.09 -10.24
N LEU A 127 2.40 11.84 -10.63
CA LEU A 127 1.38 11.00 -11.26
C LEU A 127 0.17 10.80 -10.34
N SER A 128 0.41 10.55 -9.06
CA SER A 128 -0.66 10.40 -8.06
C SER A 128 -1.50 11.67 -7.92
N HIS A 129 -0.87 12.84 -7.93
CA HIS A 129 -1.57 14.13 -7.94
C HIS A 129 -2.35 14.34 -9.23
N ALA A 130 -1.72 14.15 -10.39
CA ALA A 130 -2.33 14.36 -11.71
C ALA A 130 -3.54 13.45 -11.96
N LEU A 131 -3.52 12.23 -11.43
CA LEU A 131 -4.60 11.26 -11.55
C LEU A 131 -5.65 11.37 -10.44
N THR A 132 -5.50 12.31 -9.50
CA THR A 132 -6.51 12.57 -8.47
C THR A 132 -7.38 13.75 -8.90
N LEU A 133 -8.60 13.46 -9.36
CA LEU A 133 -9.53 14.49 -9.83
C LEU A 133 -10.00 15.39 -8.66
N PRO A 134 -10.37 16.66 -8.92
CA PRO A 134 -10.99 17.52 -7.92
C PRO A 134 -12.17 16.84 -7.22
N GLY A 135 -12.19 16.88 -5.89
CA GLY A 135 -13.19 16.20 -5.06
C GLY A 135 -12.93 14.72 -4.79
N GLN A 136 -11.96 14.08 -5.47
CA GLN A 136 -11.54 12.73 -5.15
C GLN A 136 -10.47 12.70 -4.05
N ARG A 137 -10.47 11.62 -3.26
CA ARG A 137 -9.49 11.40 -2.19
C ARG A 137 -8.25 10.64 -2.63
N TYR A 138 -8.35 9.88 -3.71
CA TYR A 138 -7.30 8.97 -4.19
C TYR A 138 -7.22 9.02 -5.72
N PRO A 139 -6.09 8.61 -6.31
CA PRO A 139 -5.92 8.55 -7.76
C PRO A 139 -6.98 7.66 -8.42
N LEU A 140 -7.47 8.06 -9.59
CA LEU A 140 -8.52 7.38 -10.33
C LEU A 140 -8.25 5.88 -10.53
N PRO A 141 -7.04 5.41 -10.92
CA PRO A 141 -6.78 3.97 -11.06
C PRO A 141 -6.97 3.20 -9.75
N VAL A 142 -6.59 3.81 -8.63
CA VAL A 142 -6.73 3.23 -7.29
C VAL A 142 -8.20 3.15 -6.87
N VAL A 143 -9.01 4.13 -7.26
CA VAL A 143 -10.47 4.12 -7.03
C VAL A 143 -11.13 3.04 -7.89
N ILE A 144 -10.81 2.98 -9.19
CA ILE A 144 -11.37 2.00 -10.12
C ILE A 144 -11.03 0.58 -9.67
N ALA A 145 -9.76 0.31 -9.36
CA ALA A 145 -9.33 -1.01 -8.88
C ALA A 145 -10.09 -1.41 -7.60
N HIS A 146 -10.24 -0.49 -6.65
CA HIS A 146 -11.00 -0.76 -5.42
C HIS A 146 -12.47 -1.09 -5.69
N GLU A 147 -13.15 -0.33 -6.55
CA GLU A 147 -14.55 -0.56 -6.87
C GLU A 147 -14.77 -1.85 -7.69
N LYS A 148 -13.85 -2.18 -8.60
CA LYS A 148 -13.97 -3.37 -9.46
C LYS A 148 -13.61 -4.66 -8.74
N CYS A 149 -12.66 -4.62 -7.82
CA CYS A 149 -12.32 -5.77 -6.98
C CYS A 149 -13.28 -5.96 -5.79
N ARG A 150 -14.19 -5.01 -5.55
CA ARG A 150 -15.18 -5.13 -4.47
C ARG A 150 -16.22 -6.20 -4.83
N ILE A 151 -16.14 -7.34 -4.18
CA ILE A 151 -17.15 -8.39 -4.27
C ILE A 151 -18.43 -7.88 -3.61
N ARG A 152 -19.50 -7.78 -4.39
CA ARG A 152 -20.82 -7.38 -3.87
C ARG A 152 -21.35 -8.48 -2.95
N ARG A 153 -22.01 -8.10 -1.85
CA ARG A 153 -22.54 -9.04 -0.86
C ARG A 153 -23.35 -10.18 -1.49
N GLY A 154 -24.32 -9.88 -2.36
CA GLY A 154 -25.11 -10.92 -3.02
C GLY A 154 -24.29 -11.83 -3.95
N ALA A 155 -23.21 -11.33 -4.56
CA ALA A 155 -22.31 -12.18 -5.35
C ALA A 155 -21.47 -13.09 -4.44
N ALA A 156 -21.04 -12.58 -3.28
CA ALA A 156 -20.35 -13.40 -2.28
C ALA A 156 -21.27 -14.50 -1.74
N GLU A 157 -22.51 -14.16 -1.36
CA GLU A 157 -23.52 -15.11 -0.89
C GLU A 157 -23.74 -16.24 -1.91
N LEU A 158 -23.94 -15.90 -3.19
CA LEU A 158 -24.09 -16.88 -4.26
C LEU A 158 -22.83 -17.75 -4.44
N ILE A 159 -21.63 -17.15 -4.40
CA ILE A 159 -20.37 -17.91 -4.51
C ILE A 159 -20.25 -18.89 -3.35
N TYR A 160 -20.58 -18.47 -2.12
CA TYR A 160 -20.58 -19.34 -0.95
C TYR A 160 -21.59 -20.47 -1.08
N GLU A 161 -22.84 -20.16 -1.47
CA GLU A 161 -23.86 -21.17 -1.72
C GLU A 161 -23.42 -22.20 -2.76
N GLU A 162 -22.83 -21.76 -3.88
CA GLU A 162 -22.36 -22.66 -4.93
C GLU A 162 -21.18 -23.52 -4.47
N ILE A 163 -20.23 -22.96 -3.71
CA ILE A 163 -19.12 -23.72 -3.11
C ILE A 163 -19.66 -24.79 -2.16
N LEU A 164 -20.58 -24.43 -1.27
CA LEU A 164 -21.19 -25.35 -0.31
C LEU A 164 -22.01 -26.42 -1.05
N ALA A 165 -22.85 -26.04 -2.00
CA ALA A 165 -23.66 -26.98 -2.79
C ALA A 165 -22.80 -27.99 -3.56
N ARG A 166 -21.69 -27.56 -4.16
CA ARG A 166 -20.73 -28.48 -4.83
C ARG A 166 -20.00 -29.37 -3.84
N THR A 167 -19.71 -28.87 -2.65
CA THR A 167 -19.06 -29.63 -1.59
C THR A 167 -20.00 -30.71 -1.06
N VAL A 168 -21.29 -30.42 -0.89
CA VAL A 168 -22.30 -31.36 -0.39
C VAL A 168 -22.79 -32.33 -1.47
N LYS A 169 -22.66 -31.98 -2.77
CA LYS A 169 -23.09 -32.88 -3.86
C LYS A 169 -22.32 -34.22 -3.82
N PRO A 170 -23.02 -35.37 -3.73
CA PRO A 170 -22.38 -36.67 -3.76
C PRO A 170 -21.72 -36.87 -5.13
N SER A 171 -20.42 -37.14 -5.09
CA SER A 171 -19.63 -37.54 -6.25
C SER A 171 -19.83 -39.02 -6.56
N GLN A 172 -19.46 -39.50 -7.74
CA GLN A 172 -19.43 -40.96 -8.00
C GLN A 172 -18.34 -41.67 -7.17
N ASP A 173 -17.42 -40.91 -6.57
CA ASP A 173 -16.30 -41.41 -5.82
C ASP A 173 -16.67 -41.63 -4.35
N LYS A 174 -16.76 -42.90 -3.95
CA LYS A 174 -17.25 -43.30 -2.62
C LYS A 174 -16.34 -42.82 -1.49
N ILE A 175 -15.04 -42.68 -1.74
CA ILE A 175 -14.05 -42.20 -0.76
C ILE A 175 -14.24 -40.71 -0.50
N LEU A 176 -14.42 -39.93 -1.56
CA LEU A 176 -14.66 -38.49 -1.46
C LEU A 176 -15.98 -38.19 -0.72
N ASN A 177 -17.01 -39.01 -0.95
CA ASN A 177 -18.27 -38.87 -0.22
C ASN A 177 -18.14 -39.22 1.27
N ALA A 178 -17.36 -40.25 1.62
CA ALA A 178 -17.11 -40.60 3.02
C ALA A 178 -16.38 -39.46 3.76
N LEU A 179 -15.35 -38.87 3.14
CA LEU A 179 -14.61 -37.73 3.71
C LEU A 179 -15.50 -36.48 3.88
N LYS A 180 -16.37 -36.20 2.91
CA LYS A 180 -17.34 -35.09 2.99
C LYS A 180 -18.34 -35.28 4.15
N ILE A 181 -18.78 -36.51 4.41
CA ILE A 181 -19.70 -36.82 5.50
C ILE A 181 -19.01 -36.63 6.86
N THR A 182 -17.76 -37.08 7.00
CA THR A 182 -16.99 -36.91 8.25
C THR A 182 -16.75 -35.44 8.57
N LEU A 183 -16.41 -34.61 7.57
CA LEU A 183 -16.20 -33.18 7.75
C LEU A 183 -17.46 -32.41 8.18
N VAL A 184 -18.65 -32.88 7.82
CA VAL A 184 -19.93 -32.28 8.21
C VAL A 184 -20.39 -32.75 9.59
N SER A 185 -19.87 -33.88 10.09
CA SER A 185 -20.25 -34.46 11.40
C SER A 185 -19.33 -34.07 12.56
N GLU A 186 -18.27 -33.29 12.31
CA GLU A 186 -17.40 -32.72 13.35
C GLU A 186 -17.84 -31.31 13.83
N GLU A 187 -18.93 -30.75 13.28
CA GLU A 187 -19.47 -29.43 13.65
C GLU A 187 -20.68 -29.48 14.62
N GLU A 188 -21.02 -30.63 15.20
CA GLU A 188 -21.96 -30.77 16.34
C GLU A 188 -21.21 -30.93 17.68
#